data_AF-A0A4R3JER9-F1
#
_entry.id   AF-A0A4R3JER9-F1
#
_cell.length_a   1.000
_cell.length_b   1.000
_cell.length_c   1.000
_cell.angle_alpha   90.00
_cell.angle_beta   90.00
_cell.angle_gamma   90.00
#
_symmetry.space_group_name_H-M   'P 1'
#
loop_
_entity.id
_entity.type
_entity.pdbx_description
1 polymer ?
#
loop_
_entity_poly.entity_id
_entity_poly.type
_entity_poly.pdbx_seq_one_letter_code
_entity_poly.pdbx_strand_id
1 'polypeptide(L)'
;IASFEVYSIMQIATCLKKAFPAYSKKMPKFQAPDWVIRLYAMVDADVRGSVKELGYNPILDEAPGRALLGRAPIRLTDSYTATAQSLIERNLV
;
A
#
# COMPACT_ATOMS: atom_id res chain seq x y z
N ILE A 1 -10.56 2.10 9.37
CA ILE A 1 -9.46 1.75 10.30
C ILE A 1 -8.25 2.51 9.80
N ALA A 2 -7.97 3.69 10.38
CA ALA A 2 -6.76 4.42 10.03
C ALA A 2 -5.59 3.70 10.70
N SER A 3 -4.55 3.39 9.94
CA SER A 3 -3.31 2.93 10.51
C SER A 3 -2.32 4.08 10.57
N PHE A 4 -1.47 4.05 11.58
CA PHE A 4 -0.65 5.20 11.95
C PHE A 4 0.72 5.24 11.26
N GLU A 5 1.06 4.21 10.48
CA GLU A 5 2.21 4.19 9.58
C GLU A 5 1.73 4.33 8.12
N VAL A 6 2.49 5.06 7.31
CA VAL A 6 2.21 5.24 5.88
C VAL A 6 3.26 4.49 5.08
N TYR A 7 2.82 3.52 4.28
CA TYR A 7 3.69 2.78 3.37
C TYR A 7 3.33 3.12 1.93
N SER A 8 4.36 3.39 1.12
CA SER A 8 4.20 3.42 -0.33
C SER A 8 3.87 2.03 -0.85
N ILE A 9 3.22 1.96 -2.03
CA ILE A 9 2.89 0.71 -2.71
C ILE A 9 4.14 -0.19 -2.86
N MET A 10 5.31 0.40 -3.09
CA MET A 10 6.57 -0.34 -3.20
C MET A 10 7.05 -0.91 -1.86
N GLN A 11 6.85 -0.21 -0.75
CA GLN A 11 7.16 -0.74 0.57
C GLN A 11 6.21 -1.88 0.95
N ILE A 12 4.91 -1.77 0.63
CA ILE A 12 3.93 -2.85 0.81
C ILE A 12 4.35 -4.07 -0.02
N ALA A 13 4.67 -3.88 -1.31
CA ALA A 13 5.13 -4.95 -2.18
C ALA A 13 6.41 -5.61 -1.65
N THR A 14 7.32 -4.85 -1.08
CA THR A 14 8.55 -5.37 -0.48
C THR A 14 8.26 -6.21 0.77
N CYS A 15 7.36 -5.75 1.63
CA CYS A 15 6.89 -6.50 2.80
C CYS A 15 6.25 -7.84 2.36
N LEU A 16 5.34 -7.79 1.38
CA LEU A 16 4.63 -8.97 0.90
C LEU A 16 5.54 -9.95 0.15
N LYS A 17 6.57 -9.48 -0.58
CA LYS A 17 7.57 -10.38 -1.20
C LYS A 17 8.34 -11.18 -0.17
N LYS A 18 8.66 -10.57 0.98
CA LYS A 18 9.35 -11.26 2.09
C LYS A 18 8.44 -12.30 2.74
N ALA A 19 7.17 -11.95 2.95
CA ALA A 19 6.19 -12.85 3.59
C ALA A 19 5.70 -13.98 2.65
N PHE A 20 5.54 -13.70 1.35
CA PHE A 20 4.98 -14.62 0.36
C PHE A 20 5.85 -14.72 -0.90
N PRO A 21 7.04 -15.34 -0.82
CA PRO A 21 7.99 -15.40 -1.93
C PRO A 21 7.43 -16.08 -3.19
N ALA A 22 6.50 -17.03 -3.03
CA ALA A 22 5.81 -17.70 -4.15
C ALA A 22 5.03 -16.73 -5.05
N TYR A 23 4.52 -15.62 -4.50
CA TYR A 23 3.74 -14.61 -5.20
C TYR A 23 4.57 -13.42 -5.67
N SER A 24 5.89 -13.43 -5.42
CA SER A 24 6.79 -12.31 -5.74
C SER A 24 6.76 -11.88 -7.21
N LYS A 25 6.47 -12.81 -8.13
CA LYS A 25 6.35 -12.53 -9.58
C LYS A 25 5.12 -11.70 -9.94
N LYS A 26 4.04 -11.77 -9.14
CA LYS A 26 2.79 -11.01 -9.33
C LYS A 26 2.86 -9.59 -8.72
N MET A 27 3.93 -9.26 -8.00
CA MET A 27 4.07 -7.99 -7.29
C MET A 27 4.89 -6.97 -8.09
N PRO A 28 4.60 -5.66 -7.96
CA PRO A 28 5.33 -4.62 -8.69
C PRO A 28 6.82 -4.65 -8.34
N LYS A 29 7.65 -4.46 -9.37
CA LYS A 29 9.13 -4.51 -9.25
C LYS A 29 9.77 -3.13 -9.28
N PHE A 30 9.10 -2.15 -9.88
CA PHE A 30 9.57 -0.78 -10.00
C PHE A 30 8.38 0.17 -9.92
N GLN A 31 8.65 1.39 -9.45
CA GLN A 31 7.70 2.49 -9.53
C GLN A 31 7.85 3.14 -10.91
N ALA A 32 6.75 3.31 -11.63
CA ALA A 32 6.76 4.06 -12.88
C ALA A 32 7.03 5.54 -12.59
N PRO A 33 7.83 6.24 -13.41
CA PRO A 33 8.02 7.68 -13.26
C PRO A 33 6.71 8.45 -13.41
N ASP A 34 6.53 9.52 -12.64
CA ASP A 34 5.30 10.32 -12.64
C ASP A 34 4.92 10.85 -14.03
N TRP A 35 5.90 11.20 -14.86
CA TRP A 35 5.66 11.67 -16.22
C TRP A 35 5.03 10.59 -17.12
N VAL A 36 5.35 9.30 -16.89
CA VAL A 36 4.74 8.18 -17.62
C VAL A 36 3.27 8.04 -17.23
N ILE A 37 2.97 8.12 -15.92
CA ILE A 37 1.59 8.04 -15.44
C ILE A 37 0.76 9.23 -15.94
N ARG A 38 1.34 10.43 -15.98
CA ARG A 38 0.69 11.63 -16.54
C ARG A 38 0.34 11.47 -18.02
N LEU A 39 1.19 10.82 -18.82
CA LEU A 39 0.89 10.50 -20.21
C LEU A 39 -0.22 9.44 -20.32
N TYR A 40 -0.15 8.38 -19.52
CA TYR A 40 -1.15 7.30 -19.54
C TYR A 40 -2.55 7.77 -19.11
N ALA A 41 -2.63 8.71 -18.16
CA ALA A 41 -3.88 9.32 -17.70
C ALA A 41 -4.64 10.12 -18.78
N MET A 42 -3.98 10.48 -19.89
CA MET A 42 -4.67 11.08 -21.03
C MET A 42 -5.56 10.06 -21.75
N VAL A 43 -5.20 8.78 -21.70
CA VAL A 43 -5.89 7.68 -22.40
C VAL A 43 -6.85 6.94 -21.49
N ASP A 44 -6.53 6.84 -20.19
CA ASP A 44 -7.29 6.07 -19.20
C ASP A 44 -7.98 6.99 -18.17
N ALA A 45 -9.31 6.91 -18.11
CA ALA A 45 -10.13 7.77 -17.24
C ALA A 45 -9.99 7.43 -15.75
N ASP A 46 -9.73 6.16 -15.41
CA ASP A 46 -9.58 5.72 -14.01
C ASP A 46 -8.25 6.23 -13.45
N VAL A 47 -7.18 6.18 -14.25
CA VAL A 47 -5.89 6.75 -13.86
C VAL A 47 -5.97 8.26 -13.71
N ARG A 48 -6.73 8.94 -14.58
CA ARG A 48 -6.91 10.41 -14.52
C ARG A 48 -7.48 10.90 -13.20
N GLY A 49 -8.41 10.17 -12.60
CA GLY A 49 -8.97 10.50 -11.28
C GLY A 49 -7.92 10.44 -10.16
N SER A 50 -6.93 9.57 -10.30
CA SER A 50 -5.89 9.32 -9.30
C SER A 50 -4.63 10.15 -9.50
N VAL A 51 -4.44 10.77 -10.66
CA VAL A 51 -3.23 11.56 -10.99
C VAL A 51 -3.00 12.72 -10.04
N LYS A 52 -4.04 13.30 -9.44
CA LYS A 52 -3.91 14.40 -8.48
C LYS A 52 -3.26 13.97 -7.16
N GLU A 53 -3.31 12.68 -6.84
CA GLU A 53 -2.70 12.08 -5.65
C GLU A 53 -1.26 11.60 -5.91
N LEU A 54 -0.75 11.68 -7.16
CA LEU A 54 0.63 11.31 -7.47
C LEU A 54 1.62 12.21 -6.72
N GLY A 55 2.55 11.58 -6.00
CA GLY A 55 3.53 12.27 -5.17
C GLY A 55 3.02 12.68 -3.79
N TYR A 56 1.75 12.40 -3.46
CA TYR A 56 1.23 12.61 -2.11
C TYR A 56 1.80 11.55 -1.16
N ASN A 57 2.66 12.00 -0.24
CA ASN A 57 3.27 11.16 0.79
C ASN A 57 2.96 11.75 2.17
N PRO A 58 1.75 11.51 2.72
CA PRO A 58 1.40 12.05 4.02
C PRO A 58 2.26 11.41 5.10
N ILE A 59 2.86 12.23 5.96
CA ILE A 59 3.45 11.76 7.21
C ILE A 59 2.35 11.83 8.25
N LEU A 60 2.04 10.71 8.88
CA LEU A 60 1.01 10.62 9.91
C LEU A 60 1.65 10.53 11.29
N ASP A 61 1.22 11.40 12.21
CA ASP A 61 1.59 11.30 13.62
C ASP A 61 0.65 10.33 14.35
N GLU A 62 1.25 9.35 15.01
CA GLU A 62 0.58 8.28 15.73
C GLU A 62 0.27 8.62 17.19
N ALA A 63 0.89 9.68 17.74
CA ALA A 63 0.80 10.03 19.14
C ALA A 63 -0.65 10.34 19.60
N PRO A 64 -1.46 11.11 18.86
CA PRO A 64 -2.83 11.42 19.28
C PRO A 64 -3.73 10.18 19.30
N GLY A 65 -3.58 9.29 18.31
CA GLY A 65 -4.39 8.09 18.21
C GLY A 65 -4.05 7.04 19.27
N ARG A 66 -2.77 6.90 19.60
CA ARG A 66 -2.31 6.04 20.71
C ARG A 66 -2.84 6.52 22.06
N ALA A 67 -2.79 7.83 22.29
CA ALA A 67 -3.32 8.45 23.51
C ALA A 67 -4.83 8.21 23.67
N LEU A 68 -5.58 8.27 22.57
CA LEU A 68 -7.04 8.09 22.59
C LEU A 68 -7.47 6.62 22.75
N LEU A 69 -6.75 5.68 22.12
CA LEU A 69 -7.14 4.27 22.11
C LEU A 69 -6.62 3.46 23.31
N GLY A 70 -5.68 4.00 24.09
CA GLY A 70 -5.09 3.32 25.25
C GLY A 70 -4.32 2.04 24.93
N ARG A 71 -4.11 1.74 23.64
CA ARG A 71 -3.33 0.60 23.14
C ARG A 71 -2.54 0.99 21.90
N ALA A 72 -1.44 0.29 21.67
CA ALA A 72 -0.71 0.41 20.42
C ALA A 72 -1.52 -0.18 19.25
N PRO A 73 -1.47 0.43 18.06
CA PRO A 73 -2.05 -0.14 16.84
C PRO A 73 -1.31 -1.42 16.42
N ILE A 74 -1.99 -2.25 15.62
CA ILE A 74 -1.36 -3.40 14.95
C ILE A 74 -0.32 -2.86 13.96
N ARG A 75 0.85 -3.51 13.88
CA ARG A 75 1.88 -3.11 12.90
C ARG A 75 1.35 -3.26 11.48
N LEU A 76 1.72 -2.32 10.61
CA LEU A 76 1.25 -2.30 9.22
C LEU A 76 1.61 -3.58 8.46
N THR A 77 2.83 -4.07 8.68
CA THR A 77 3.34 -5.32 8.11
C THR A 77 2.44 -6.51 8.44
N ASP A 78 1.96 -6.59 9.68
CA ASP A 78 1.14 -7.70 10.16
C ASP A 78 -0.26 -7.62 9.54
N SER A 79 -0.81 -6.40 9.44
CA SER A 79 -2.10 -6.16 8.79
C SER A 79 -2.09 -6.50 7.31
N TYR A 80 -1.05 -6.10 6.56
CA TYR A 80 -0.91 -6.46 5.15
C TYR A 80 -0.71 -7.95 4.95
N THR A 81 0.10 -8.58 5.80
CA THR A 81 0.36 -10.03 5.73
C THR A 81 -0.92 -10.81 5.98
N ALA A 82 -1.68 -10.47 7.03
CA ALA A 82 -2.96 -11.10 7.34
C ALA A 82 -3.99 -10.91 6.21
N THR A 83 -4.04 -9.72 5.62
CA THR A 83 -4.95 -9.44 4.49
C THR A 83 -4.56 -10.26 3.27
N ALA A 84 -3.28 -10.27 2.89
CA ALA A 84 -2.78 -11.05 1.77
C ALA A 84 -3.00 -12.55 1.96
N GLN A 85 -2.77 -13.06 3.18
CA GLN A 85 -3.05 -14.44 3.54
C GLN A 85 -4.53 -14.77 3.33
N SER A 86 -5.45 -13.93 3.81
CA SER A 86 -6.88 -14.15 3.65
C SER A 86 -7.31 -14.17 2.17
N LEU A 87 -6.71 -13.33 1.32
CA LEU A 87 -6.96 -13.33 -0.12
C LEU A 87 -6.47 -14.63 -0.79
N ILE A 88 -5.29 -15.11 -0.41
CA ILE A 88 -4.72 -16.37 -0.91
C ILE A 88 -5.59 -17.55 -0.49
N GLU A 89 -5.98 -17.63 0.78
CA GLU A 89 -6.84 -18.71 1.31
C GLU A 89 -8.20 -18.76 0.61
N ARG A 90 -8.71 -17.61 0.17
CA ARG A 90 -9.98 -17.49 -0.55
C ARG A 90 -9.84 -17.63 -2.07
N ASN A 91 -8.65 -17.92 -2.59
CA ASN A 91 -8.35 -18.01 -4.02
C ASN A 91 -8.78 -16.75 -4.82
N LEU A 92 -8.61 -15.56 -4.23
CA LEU A 92 -8.92 -14.29 -4.89
C LEU A 92 -7.71 -13.70 -5.65
N VAL A 93 -6.56 -14.38 -5.64
CA VAL A 93 -5.29 -13.95 -6.26
C VAL A 93 -4.49 -15.11 -6.85
#